data_AF-A0A550HER1-F1
#
_entry.id   AF-A0A550HER1-F1
#
_cell.length_a   1.000
_cell.length_b   1.000
_cell.length_c   1.000
_cell.angle_alpha   90.00
_cell.angle_beta   90.00
_cell.angle_gamma   90.00
#
_symmetry.space_group_name_H-M   'P 1'
#
loop_
_entity.id
_entity.type
_entity.pdbx_description
1 polymer ?
#
loop_
_entity_poly.entity_id
_entity_poly.type
_entity_poly.pdbx_seq_one_letter_code
_entity_poly.pdbx_strand_id
1 'polypeptide(L)'
;MSQAARLVDTAQIVAEFGTSKSRVSELSNDPNSGFPRVVPTEGRKRLWRYDQVAAFFAQRAPKQRTLPAAVLEADQDELLSKREVTKLLGYAGTATIDAYFRDRPDYFPLPDHDGVDGPHWRRGTIVAWATSRPGKGRRRSATSSPLPEVSADGDPDEPLGTAEVAALLGYGSAASFSSALSQGRVPELPEPDSLEKKEGARGRPSRKWRRATIVAVARRRGVLAAADEEHEDLVGAADAARILGYKDTDSFLSALGHGYLPGLEEPDGVEHRRGSAGRPRQQRWRRSRIEELAAHRSSAP
;
A
#
# COMPACT_ATOMS: atom_id res chain seq x y z
N MET A 1 32.16 -0.57 -32.40
CA MET A 1 32.57 -0.57 -30.97
C MET A 1 31.56 -1.40 -30.18
N SER A 2 31.95 -2.56 -29.66
CA SER A 2 31.06 -3.44 -28.89
C SER A 2 30.71 -2.77 -27.56
N GLN A 3 29.48 -2.27 -27.43
CA GLN A 3 28.93 -1.85 -26.14
C GLN A 3 28.93 -3.08 -25.22
N ALA A 4 29.67 -3.02 -24.12
CA ALA A 4 29.62 -4.03 -23.08
C ALA A 4 28.14 -4.27 -22.72
N ALA A 5 27.71 -5.53 -22.73
CA ALA A 5 26.33 -5.91 -22.50
C ALA A 5 25.89 -5.40 -21.12
N ARG A 6 25.21 -4.25 -21.09
CA ARG A 6 24.72 -3.63 -19.86
C ARG A 6 23.78 -4.62 -19.18
N LEU A 7 24.14 -5.03 -17.96
CA LEU A 7 23.28 -5.85 -17.13
C LEU A 7 22.36 -4.94 -16.32
N VAL A 8 21.09 -5.31 -16.25
CA VAL A 8 20.08 -4.61 -15.45
C VAL A 8 19.41 -5.54 -14.46
N ASP A 9 19.09 -5.01 -13.29
CA ASP A 9 18.32 -5.71 -12.27
C ASP A 9 16.81 -5.41 -12.37
N THR A 10 16.01 -6.09 -11.55
CA THR A 10 14.55 -5.89 -11.54
C THR A 10 14.15 -4.45 -11.25
N ALA A 11 14.89 -3.72 -10.41
CA ALA A 11 14.54 -2.34 -10.04
C ALA A 11 14.78 -1.39 -11.22
N GLN A 12 15.87 -1.58 -11.95
CA GLN A 12 16.19 -0.83 -13.16
C GLN A 12 15.18 -1.11 -14.27
N ILE A 13 14.77 -2.37 -14.47
CA ILE A 13 13.72 -2.71 -15.44
C ILE A 13 12.39 -2.03 -15.09
N VAL A 14 12.03 -2.00 -13.80
CA VAL A 14 10.82 -1.31 -13.32
C VAL A 14 10.90 0.20 -13.58
N ALA A 15 12.03 0.82 -13.28
CA ALA A 15 12.24 2.25 -13.45
C ALA A 15 12.21 2.67 -14.93
N GLU A 16 12.89 1.92 -15.81
CA GLU A 16 13.04 2.30 -17.22
C GLU A 16 11.83 1.93 -18.08
N PHE A 17 11.20 0.77 -17.85
CA PHE A 17 10.09 0.28 -18.69
C PHE A 17 8.71 0.49 -18.05
N GLY A 18 8.63 1.14 -16.89
CA GLY A 18 7.37 1.50 -16.24
C GLY A 18 6.50 0.29 -15.86
N THR A 19 7.14 -0.82 -15.46
CA THR A 19 6.45 -2.07 -15.07
C THR A 19 6.47 -2.27 -13.54
N SER A 20 6.00 -3.42 -13.04
CA SER A 20 6.07 -3.77 -11.60
C SER A 20 7.04 -4.92 -11.33
N LYS A 21 7.62 -4.97 -10.12
CA LYS A 21 8.51 -6.07 -9.71
C LYS A 21 7.84 -7.44 -9.84
N SER A 22 6.58 -7.55 -9.41
CA SER A 22 5.78 -8.79 -9.54
C SER A 22 5.65 -9.21 -11.01
N ARG A 23 5.39 -8.25 -11.90
CA ARG A 23 5.23 -8.53 -13.32
C ARG A 23 6.53 -9.02 -13.96
N VAL A 24 7.67 -8.43 -13.59
CA VAL A 24 8.98 -8.90 -14.05
C VAL A 24 9.27 -10.31 -13.53
N SER A 25 8.93 -10.61 -12.27
CA SER A 25 9.07 -11.97 -11.71
C SER A 25 8.20 -13.00 -12.42
N GLU A 26 6.92 -12.69 -12.67
CA GLU A 26 6.02 -13.55 -13.45
C GLU A 26 6.59 -13.84 -14.84
N LEU A 27 7.00 -12.80 -15.57
CA LEU A 27 7.58 -12.93 -16.90
C LEU A 27 8.86 -13.75 -16.88
N SER A 28 9.73 -13.54 -15.90
CA SER A 28 10.97 -14.29 -15.76
C SER A 28 10.76 -15.76 -15.35
N ASN A 29 9.70 -16.07 -14.63
CA ASN A 29 9.42 -17.43 -14.16
C ASN A 29 8.62 -18.24 -15.19
N ASP A 30 7.90 -17.58 -16.10
CA ASP A 30 7.16 -18.22 -17.18
C ASP A 30 8.07 -18.50 -18.40
N PRO A 31 8.35 -19.78 -18.72
CA PRO A 31 9.21 -20.14 -19.84
C PRO A 31 8.63 -19.80 -21.23
N ASN A 32 7.30 -19.63 -21.31
CA ASN A 32 6.60 -19.29 -22.56
C ASN A 32 6.42 -17.79 -22.74
N SER A 33 6.83 -16.98 -21.76
CA SER A 33 6.63 -15.53 -21.80
C SER A 33 7.44 -14.85 -22.90
N GLY A 34 8.49 -15.49 -23.40
CA GLY A 34 9.49 -14.89 -24.31
C GLY A 34 10.39 -13.87 -23.62
N PHE A 35 10.32 -13.73 -22.30
CA PHE A 35 11.15 -12.81 -21.54
C PHE A 35 12.62 -13.27 -21.55
N PRO A 36 13.58 -12.34 -21.59
CA PRO A 36 15.00 -12.69 -21.59
C PRO A 36 15.38 -13.56 -20.40
N ARG A 37 16.30 -14.51 -20.63
CA ARG A 37 16.82 -15.38 -19.57
C ARG A 37 17.73 -14.58 -18.63
N VAL A 38 17.68 -14.95 -17.35
CA VAL A 38 18.59 -14.41 -16.33
C VAL A 38 20.02 -14.80 -16.70
N VAL A 39 20.93 -13.83 -16.65
CA VAL A 39 22.37 -14.07 -16.81
C VAL A 39 22.89 -14.70 -15.51
N PRO A 40 23.54 -15.88 -15.58
CA PRO A 40 24.13 -16.49 -14.40
C PRO A 40 25.19 -15.54 -13.84
N THR A 41 25.01 -15.12 -12.59
CA THR A 41 25.92 -14.22 -11.89
C THR A 41 26.27 -14.85 -10.54
N GLU A 42 27.48 -14.64 -10.02
CA GLU A 42 27.83 -15.04 -8.67
C GLU A 42 27.02 -14.24 -7.64
N GLY A 43 25.91 -14.82 -7.16
CA GLY A 43 25.08 -14.26 -6.11
C GLY A 43 23.58 -14.55 -6.27
N ARG A 44 22.77 -14.06 -5.31
CA ARG A 44 21.30 -14.21 -5.31
C ARG A 44 20.57 -13.21 -6.21
N LYS A 45 21.28 -12.26 -6.83
CA LYS A 45 20.66 -11.22 -7.66
C LYS A 45 20.44 -11.74 -9.07
N ARG A 46 19.21 -11.62 -9.55
CA ARG A 46 18.85 -11.92 -10.95
C ARG A 46 19.20 -10.69 -11.80
N LEU A 47 20.04 -10.87 -12.80
CA LEU A 47 20.44 -9.84 -13.76
C LEU A 47 20.02 -10.26 -15.17
N TRP A 48 19.66 -9.29 -16.00
CA TRP A 48 19.29 -9.51 -17.40
C TRP A 48 20.13 -8.62 -18.30
N ARG A 49 20.34 -9.04 -19.55
CA ARG A 49 20.95 -8.16 -20.54
C ARG A 49 19.94 -7.10 -20.98
N TYR A 50 20.35 -5.84 -20.90
CA TYR A 50 19.50 -4.69 -21.18
C TYR A 50 18.93 -4.68 -22.59
N ASP A 51 19.76 -4.97 -23.59
CA ASP A 51 19.40 -5.06 -25.01
C ASP A 51 18.21 -5.99 -25.24
N GLN A 52 18.22 -7.16 -24.62
CA GLN A 52 17.15 -8.15 -24.74
C GLN A 52 15.88 -7.72 -24.03
N VAL A 53 15.99 -7.10 -22.85
CA VAL A 53 14.82 -6.59 -22.10
C VAL A 53 14.20 -5.42 -22.85
N ALA A 54 15.00 -4.51 -23.38
CA ALA A 54 14.56 -3.40 -24.20
C ALA A 54 13.84 -3.88 -25.46
N ALA A 55 14.41 -4.84 -26.20
CA ALA A 55 13.78 -5.43 -27.38
C ALA A 55 12.43 -6.09 -27.05
N PHE A 56 12.37 -6.84 -25.93
CA PHE A 56 11.14 -7.48 -25.47
C PHE A 56 10.03 -6.48 -25.18
N PHE A 57 10.33 -5.42 -24.42
CA PHE A 57 9.34 -4.39 -24.09
C PHE A 57 9.01 -3.51 -25.30
N ALA A 58 9.93 -3.30 -26.25
CA ALA A 58 9.66 -2.61 -27.50
C ALA A 58 8.68 -3.40 -28.39
N GLN A 59 8.83 -4.72 -28.49
CA GLN A 59 7.90 -5.59 -29.23
C GLN A 59 6.51 -5.67 -28.58
N ARG A 60 6.44 -5.52 -27.26
CA ARG A 60 5.21 -5.61 -26.46
C ARG A 60 4.62 -4.28 -26.03
N ALA A 61 5.25 -3.15 -26.38
CA ALA A 61 4.66 -1.85 -26.18
C ALA A 61 3.26 -1.90 -26.83
N PRO A 62 2.18 -1.55 -26.09
CA PRO A 62 0.87 -1.53 -26.69
C PRO A 62 0.99 -0.63 -27.91
N LYS A 63 0.66 -1.14 -29.10
CA LYS A 63 0.48 -0.30 -30.29
C LYS A 63 -0.48 0.80 -29.84
N GLN A 64 0.07 1.97 -29.49
CA GLN A 64 -0.69 3.20 -29.45
C GLN A 64 -1.40 3.18 -30.79
N ARG A 65 -2.73 3.23 -30.78
CA ARG A 65 -3.49 3.37 -32.03
C ARG A 65 -3.15 4.77 -32.52
N THR A 66 -1.99 4.91 -33.14
CA THR A 66 -1.53 6.11 -33.80
C THR A 66 -2.58 6.38 -34.85
N LEU A 67 -3.18 7.57 -34.77
CA LEU A 67 -4.13 7.99 -35.78
C LEU A 67 -3.44 7.96 -37.15
N PRO A 68 -4.11 7.52 -38.22
CA PRO A 68 -3.53 7.53 -39.56
C PRO A 68 -3.03 8.94 -39.92
N ALA A 69 -1.92 9.05 -40.66
CA ALA A 69 -1.36 10.34 -41.08
C ALA A 69 -2.40 11.21 -41.81
N ALA A 70 -3.26 10.58 -42.62
CA ALA A 70 -4.38 11.25 -43.30
C ALA A 70 -5.38 11.95 -42.36
N VAL A 71 -5.49 11.52 -41.09
CA VAL A 71 -6.35 12.17 -40.09
C VAL A 71 -5.65 13.39 -39.48
N LEU A 72 -4.32 13.36 -39.39
CA LEU A 72 -3.49 14.45 -38.87
C LEU A 72 -3.31 15.56 -39.90
N GLU A 73 -3.29 15.22 -41.19
CA GLU A 73 -3.11 16.16 -42.31
C GLU A 73 -4.43 16.75 -42.81
N ALA A 74 -5.58 16.19 -42.41
CA ALA A 74 -6.90 16.73 -42.73
C ALA A 74 -7.16 18.06 -42.01
N ASP A 75 -8.16 18.81 -42.47
CA ASP A 75 -8.58 20.07 -41.86
C ASP A 75 -8.97 19.86 -40.38
N GLN A 76 -8.19 20.45 -39.47
CA GLN A 76 -8.38 20.30 -38.03
C GLN A 76 -9.54 21.16 -37.50
N ASP A 77 -9.99 22.15 -38.27
CA ASP A 77 -11.11 23.01 -37.91
C ASP A 77 -12.47 22.44 -38.31
N GLU A 78 -12.47 21.37 -39.11
CA GLU A 78 -13.66 20.64 -39.56
C GLU A 78 -14.50 20.16 -38.37
N LEU A 79 -15.78 20.53 -38.36
CA LEU A 79 -16.75 20.08 -37.36
C LEU A 79 -17.24 18.67 -37.71
N LEU A 80 -16.90 17.72 -36.85
CA LEU A 80 -17.30 16.33 -36.95
C LEU A 80 -18.54 16.05 -36.10
N SER A 81 -19.53 15.43 -36.71
CA SER A 81 -20.66 14.85 -35.99
C SER A 81 -20.21 13.68 -35.12
N LYS A 82 -21.03 13.32 -34.14
CA LYS A 82 -20.79 12.16 -33.25
C LYS A 82 -20.50 10.86 -34.01
N ARG A 83 -21.14 10.65 -35.17
CA ARG A 83 -20.95 9.47 -36.03
C ARG A 83 -19.56 9.49 -36.68
N GLU A 84 -19.10 10.64 -37.13
CA GLU A 84 -17.77 10.82 -37.74
C GLU A 84 -16.66 10.68 -36.70
N VAL A 85 -16.85 11.26 -35.51
CA VAL A 85 -15.94 11.06 -34.37
C VAL A 85 -15.81 9.58 -34.00
N THR A 86 -16.92 8.84 -34.00
CA THR A 86 -16.92 7.38 -33.73
C THR A 86 -16.09 6.62 -34.76
N LYS A 87 -16.25 6.95 -36.06
CA LYS A 87 -15.49 6.33 -37.16
C LYS A 87 -14.00 6.69 -37.05
N LEU A 88 -13.67 7.95 -36.80
CA LEU A 88 -12.30 8.44 -36.66
C LEU A 88 -11.56 7.72 -35.52
N LEU A 89 -12.23 7.52 -34.38
CA LEU A 89 -11.65 6.82 -33.22
C LEU A 89 -11.68 5.28 -33.35
N GLY A 90 -12.29 4.75 -34.42
CA GLY A 90 -12.39 3.32 -34.69
C GLY A 90 -13.27 2.57 -33.68
N TYR A 91 -14.34 3.21 -33.20
CA TYR A 91 -15.34 2.58 -32.33
C TYR A 91 -16.45 1.91 -33.15
N ALA A 92 -17.07 0.87 -32.58
CA ALA A 92 -18.14 0.13 -33.25
C ALA A 92 -19.47 0.92 -33.34
N GLY A 93 -19.67 1.93 -32.49
CA GLY A 93 -20.90 2.72 -32.47
C GLY A 93 -20.86 3.90 -31.51
N THR A 94 -21.78 4.85 -31.71
CA THR A 94 -21.87 6.12 -30.97
C THR A 94 -22.15 5.93 -29.48
N ALA A 95 -22.70 4.78 -29.09
CA ALA A 95 -22.98 4.41 -27.69
C ALA A 95 -21.73 4.49 -26.79
N THR A 96 -20.53 4.32 -27.35
CA THR A 96 -19.28 4.46 -26.59
C THR A 96 -19.06 5.91 -26.16
N ILE A 97 -19.38 6.86 -27.03
CA ILE A 97 -19.29 8.30 -26.74
C ILE A 97 -20.38 8.68 -25.74
N ASP A 98 -21.61 8.18 -25.91
CA ASP A 98 -22.69 8.35 -24.93
C ASP A 98 -22.32 7.86 -23.54
N ALA A 99 -21.68 6.69 -23.46
CA ALA A 99 -21.20 6.13 -22.20
C ALA A 99 -20.12 7.01 -21.56
N TYR A 100 -19.25 7.66 -22.34
CA TYR A 100 -18.28 8.60 -21.76
C TYR A 100 -18.97 9.78 -21.10
N PHE A 101 -19.93 10.42 -21.75
CA PHE A 101 -20.66 11.53 -21.12
C PHE A 101 -21.48 11.09 -19.90
N ARG A 102 -22.07 9.88 -19.95
CA ARG A 102 -22.89 9.36 -18.85
C ARG A 102 -22.05 8.95 -17.63
N ASP A 103 -20.98 8.19 -17.87
CA ASP A 103 -20.23 7.51 -16.81
C ASP A 103 -19.00 8.32 -16.37
N ARG A 104 -18.53 9.27 -17.21
CA ARG A 104 -17.31 10.06 -17.03
C ARG A 104 -17.43 11.44 -17.70
N PRO A 105 -18.25 12.36 -17.15
CA PRO A 105 -18.57 13.63 -17.80
C PRO A 105 -17.35 14.47 -18.20
N ASP A 106 -16.24 14.38 -17.46
CA ASP A 106 -15.01 15.16 -17.74
C ASP A 106 -13.95 14.40 -18.56
N TYR A 107 -14.24 13.18 -19.02
CA TYR A 107 -13.25 12.33 -19.68
C TYR A 107 -13.15 12.56 -21.20
N PHE A 108 -14.27 12.90 -21.83
CA PHE A 108 -14.36 13.14 -23.27
C PHE A 108 -14.52 14.66 -23.49
N PRO A 109 -13.91 15.25 -24.53
CA PRO A 109 -14.01 16.68 -24.76
C PRO A 109 -15.47 17.10 -24.95
N LEU A 110 -15.80 18.26 -24.39
CA LEU A 110 -17.09 18.89 -24.64
C LEU A 110 -17.23 19.21 -26.14
N PRO A 111 -18.46 19.20 -26.68
CA PRO A 111 -18.73 19.64 -28.05
C PRO A 111 -18.26 21.07 -28.26
N ASP A 112 -17.64 21.33 -29.40
CA ASP A 112 -17.22 22.68 -29.81
C ASP A 112 -18.42 23.48 -30.36
N HIS A 113 -19.45 22.78 -30.85
CA HIS A 113 -20.68 23.38 -31.36
C HIS A 113 -21.87 22.45 -31.12
N ASP A 114 -22.98 22.97 -30.58
CA ASP A 114 -24.26 22.28 -30.50
C ASP A 114 -25.15 22.68 -31.69
N GLY A 115 -25.23 21.80 -32.69
CA GLY A 115 -26.03 22.02 -33.90
C GLY A 115 -27.43 21.42 -33.78
N VAL A 116 -28.28 21.68 -34.78
CA VAL A 116 -29.65 21.13 -34.86
C VAL A 116 -29.65 19.60 -34.88
N ASP A 117 -28.62 18.99 -35.49
CA ASP A 117 -28.44 17.54 -35.56
C ASP A 117 -27.65 16.96 -34.37
N GLY A 118 -27.39 17.78 -33.34
CA GLY A 118 -26.71 17.41 -32.11
C GLY A 118 -25.29 17.95 -31.98
N PRO A 119 -24.50 17.41 -31.03
CA PRO A 119 -23.17 17.91 -30.71
C PRO A 119 -22.16 17.62 -31.83
N HIS A 120 -21.31 18.60 -32.10
CA HIS A 120 -20.21 18.55 -33.06
C HIS A 120 -18.89 18.91 -32.38
N TRP A 121 -17.80 18.30 -32.86
CA TRP A 121 -16.45 18.52 -32.35
C TRP A 121 -15.52 18.88 -33.49
N ARG A 122 -14.61 19.82 -33.28
CA ARG A 122 -13.52 20.05 -34.22
C ARG A 122 -12.64 18.80 -34.28
N ARG A 123 -12.21 18.45 -35.49
CA ARG A 123 -11.28 17.33 -35.71
C ARG A 123 -10.03 17.48 -34.83
N GLY A 124 -9.48 18.69 -34.73
CA GLY A 124 -8.34 19.02 -33.87
C GLY A 124 -8.56 18.69 -32.41
N THR A 125 -9.76 18.99 -31.86
CA THR A 125 -10.13 18.65 -30.48
C THR A 125 -10.10 17.14 -30.25
N ILE A 126 -10.64 16.36 -31.19
CA ILE A 126 -10.68 14.90 -31.09
C ILE A 126 -9.29 14.27 -31.30
N VAL A 127 -8.50 14.81 -32.21
CA VAL A 127 -7.11 14.36 -32.45
C VAL A 127 -6.24 14.65 -31.23
N ALA A 128 -6.33 15.85 -30.65
CA ALA A 128 -5.63 16.23 -29.43
C ALA A 128 -6.04 15.34 -28.25
N TRP A 129 -7.33 15.07 -28.11
CA TRP A 129 -7.82 14.13 -27.09
C TRP A 129 -7.32 12.70 -27.33
N ALA A 130 -7.37 12.20 -28.57
CA ALA A 130 -6.98 10.83 -28.89
C ALA A 130 -5.47 10.58 -28.75
N THR A 131 -4.65 11.59 -28.95
CA THR A 131 -3.19 11.55 -28.76
C THR A 131 -2.80 11.69 -27.29
N SER A 132 -3.52 12.53 -26.53
CA SER A 132 -3.32 12.73 -25.09
C SER A 132 -4.09 11.72 -24.21
N ARG A 133 -4.90 10.85 -24.81
CA ARG A 133 -5.82 9.98 -24.08
C ARG A 133 -5.06 9.15 -23.02
N PRO A 134 -5.53 9.15 -21.76
CA PRO A 134 -5.09 8.14 -20.80
C PRO A 134 -5.51 6.77 -21.35
N GLY A 135 -4.54 5.95 -21.76
CA GLY A 135 -4.81 4.66 -22.39
C GLY A 135 -5.71 3.75 -21.54
N LYS A 136 -6.28 2.71 -22.17
CA LYS A 136 -7.00 1.60 -21.49
C LYS A 136 -6.02 0.66 -20.76
N GLY A 137 -5.01 1.23 -20.13
CA GLY A 137 -4.01 0.56 -19.32
C GLY A 137 -3.70 1.50 -18.16
N ARG A 138 -3.99 1.03 -16.94
CA ARG A 138 -3.82 1.66 -15.63
C ARG A 138 -3.69 3.19 -15.66
N ARG A 139 -4.71 3.85 -15.08
CA ARG A 139 -4.55 5.18 -14.49
C ARG A 139 -3.12 5.30 -13.95
N ARG A 140 -2.33 6.29 -14.39
CA ARG A 140 -1.38 6.87 -13.44
C ARG A 140 -2.25 7.20 -12.25
N SER A 141 -2.06 6.44 -11.17
CA SER A 141 -2.91 6.50 -9.99
C SER A 141 -3.08 7.98 -9.69
N ALA A 142 -4.29 8.50 -9.88
CA ALA A 142 -4.60 9.80 -9.32
C ALA A 142 -4.18 9.67 -7.86
N THR A 143 -3.32 10.58 -7.39
CA THR A 143 -2.82 10.60 -6.03
C THR A 143 -4.02 10.39 -5.14
N SER A 144 -4.09 9.22 -4.48
CA SER A 144 -5.24 8.89 -3.64
C SER A 144 -5.38 10.05 -2.67
N SER A 145 -6.61 10.55 -2.49
CA SER A 145 -6.86 11.51 -1.42
C SER A 145 -6.22 10.96 -0.14
N PRO A 146 -5.44 11.79 0.57
CA PRO A 146 -4.79 11.36 1.80
C PRO A 146 -5.86 10.84 2.76
N LEU A 147 -5.52 9.77 3.46
CA LEU A 147 -6.42 9.24 4.49
C LEU A 147 -6.56 10.27 5.62
N PRO A 148 -7.73 10.35 6.26
CA PRO A 148 -7.88 11.15 7.46
C PRO A 148 -6.93 10.64 8.53
N GLU A 149 -6.35 11.57 9.29
CA GLU A 149 -5.60 11.23 10.49
C GLU A 149 -6.59 10.87 11.60
N VAL A 150 -6.56 9.63 12.06
CA VAL A 150 -7.51 9.09 13.03
C VAL A 150 -6.74 8.51 14.20
N SER A 151 -6.89 9.12 15.38
CA SER A 151 -6.23 8.66 16.62
C SER A 151 -6.77 7.30 17.08
N ALA A 152 -5.99 6.47 17.76
CA ALA A 152 -6.50 5.24 18.37
C ALA A 152 -7.35 5.50 19.64
N ASP A 153 -7.16 6.67 20.28
CA ASP A 153 -7.69 7.01 21.60
C ASP A 153 -9.03 7.78 21.57
N GLY A 154 -9.71 7.79 20.42
CA GLY A 154 -11.02 8.41 20.28
C GLY A 154 -12.14 7.61 20.98
N ASP A 155 -13.37 8.12 20.90
CA ASP A 155 -14.55 7.47 21.49
C ASP A 155 -14.72 6.02 20.95
N PRO A 156 -14.71 4.99 21.82
CA PRO A 156 -14.77 3.59 21.41
C PRO A 156 -16.03 3.22 20.63
N ASP A 157 -17.15 3.91 20.87
CA ASP A 157 -18.44 3.65 20.21
C ASP A 157 -18.64 4.49 18.93
N GLU A 158 -17.65 5.31 18.56
CA GLU A 158 -17.73 6.15 17.36
C GLU A 158 -17.82 5.29 16.07
N PRO A 159 -18.82 5.55 15.20
CA PRO A 159 -19.00 4.82 13.95
C PRO A 159 -18.03 5.31 12.86
N LEU A 160 -16.94 4.56 12.69
CA LEU A 160 -15.90 4.83 11.70
C LEU A 160 -16.30 4.38 10.30
N GLY A 161 -16.05 5.23 9.31
CA GLY A 161 -16.24 4.92 7.90
C GLY A 161 -15.04 4.19 7.28
N THR A 162 -15.16 3.90 5.99
CA THR A 162 -14.17 3.10 5.26
C THR A 162 -12.78 3.77 5.18
N ALA A 163 -12.72 5.10 5.19
CA ALA A 163 -11.45 5.84 5.14
C ALA A 163 -10.75 5.84 6.50
N GLU A 164 -11.51 6.05 7.58
CA GLU A 164 -11.00 6.02 8.95
C GLU A 164 -10.51 4.62 9.34
N VAL A 165 -11.25 3.58 8.96
CA VAL A 165 -10.82 2.18 9.13
C VAL A 165 -9.55 1.88 8.34
N ALA A 166 -9.45 2.37 7.10
CA ALA A 166 -8.25 2.19 6.30
C ALA A 166 -7.02 2.84 6.96
N ALA A 167 -7.19 4.01 7.59
CA ALA A 167 -6.14 4.71 8.33
C ALA A 167 -5.68 3.90 9.55
N LEU A 168 -6.62 3.49 10.42
CA LEU A 168 -6.30 2.71 11.63
C LEU A 168 -5.69 1.34 11.34
N LEU A 169 -6.05 0.73 10.20
CA LEU A 169 -5.48 -0.55 9.76
C LEU A 169 -4.21 -0.40 8.89
N GLY A 170 -3.68 0.82 8.74
CA GLY A 170 -2.37 1.06 8.10
C GLY A 170 -2.37 0.88 6.58
N TYR A 171 -3.53 0.97 5.92
CA TYR A 171 -3.60 0.96 4.45
C TYR A 171 -3.16 2.31 3.90
N GLY A 172 -2.54 2.34 2.71
CA GLY A 172 -2.18 3.59 2.05
C GLY A 172 -3.35 4.34 1.40
N SER A 173 -4.55 3.75 1.34
CA SER A 173 -5.77 4.38 0.83
C SER A 173 -7.05 3.60 1.15
N ALA A 174 -8.19 4.29 1.17
CA ALA A 174 -9.50 3.67 1.34
C ALA A 174 -9.85 2.68 0.21
N ALA A 175 -9.35 2.94 -1.01
CA ALA A 175 -9.52 2.04 -2.15
C ALA A 175 -8.73 0.73 -1.98
N SER A 176 -7.49 0.81 -1.45
CA SER A 176 -6.68 -0.37 -1.14
C SER A 176 -7.37 -1.25 -0.10
N PHE A 177 -7.88 -0.64 0.97
CA PHE A 177 -8.66 -1.33 2.00
C PHE A 177 -9.93 -1.96 1.43
N SER A 178 -10.73 -1.20 0.65
CA SER A 178 -11.96 -1.69 0.03
C SER A 178 -11.73 -2.89 -0.89
N SER A 179 -10.63 -2.87 -1.65
CA SER A 179 -10.22 -3.98 -2.50
C SER A 179 -9.76 -5.19 -1.69
N ALA A 180 -9.04 -4.99 -0.58
CA ALA A 180 -8.64 -6.09 0.30
C ALA A 180 -9.87 -6.74 0.97
N LEU A 181 -10.83 -5.92 1.40
CA LEU A 181 -12.08 -6.36 2.01
C LEU A 181 -12.94 -7.17 1.02
N SER A 182 -13.10 -6.68 -0.23
CA SER A 182 -13.88 -7.41 -1.24
C SER A 182 -13.23 -8.71 -1.71
N GLN A 183 -11.90 -8.81 -1.61
CA GLN A 183 -11.14 -10.02 -1.91
C GLN A 183 -11.04 -10.98 -0.72
N GLY A 184 -11.67 -10.67 0.42
CA GLY A 184 -11.60 -11.51 1.63
C GLY A 184 -10.21 -11.54 2.29
N ARG A 185 -9.34 -10.56 2.00
CA ARG A 185 -7.99 -10.46 2.58
C ARG A 185 -7.96 -9.77 3.94
N VAL A 186 -9.14 -9.47 4.49
CA VAL A 186 -9.33 -8.92 5.84
C VAL A 186 -10.32 -9.79 6.61
N PRO A 187 -10.02 -11.09 6.82
CA PRO A 187 -10.96 -12.01 7.48
C PRO A 187 -11.18 -11.68 8.96
N GLU A 188 -10.25 -10.95 9.57
CA GLU A 188 -10.30 -10.54 10.99
C GLU A 188 -11.29 -9.40 11.26
N LEU A 189 -11.76 -8.72 10.20
CA LEU A 189 -12.70 -7.62 10.33
C LEU A 189 -14.14 -8.18 10.35
N PRO A 190 -14.91 -7.92 11.41
CA PRO A 190 -16.30 -8.36 11.46
C PRO A 190 -17.18 -7.61 10.46
N GLU A 191 -18.41 -8.12 10.27
CA GLU A 191 -19.42 -7.43 9.48
C GLU A 191 -19.67 -6.01 10.01
N PRO A 192 -20.00 -5.04 9.14
CA PRO A 192 -20.21 -3.66 9.56
C PRO A 192 -21.41 -3.52 10.50
N ASP A 193 -21.23 -2.76 11.57
CA ASP A 193 -22.24 -2.49 12.59
C ASP A 193 -23.45 -1.73 12.03
N SER A 194 -23.22 -0.85 11.05
CA SER A 194 -24.32 -0.17 10.35
C SER A 194 -24.02 0.12 8.87
N LEU A 195 -25.10 0.23 8.10
CA LEU A 195 -25.10 0.56 6.69
C LEU A 195 -25.83 1.89 6.50
N GLU A 196 -25.09 2.98 6.49
CA GLU A 196 -25.68 4.31 6.30
C GLU A 196 -25.74 4.68 4.82
N LYS A 197 -26.94 4.97 4.33
CA LYS A 197 -27.15 5.57 3.03
C LYS A 197 -27.36 7.07 3.22
N LYS A 198 -26.39 7.88 2.80
CA LYS A 198 -26.53 9.34 2.84
C LYS A 198 -27.68 9.76 1.94
N GLU A 199 -28.61 10.53 2.47
CA GLU A 199 -29.80 11.00 1.75
C GLU A 199 -29.37 11.83 0.53
N GLY A 200 -29.90 11.50 -0.65
CA GLY A 200 -29.49 12.12 -1.93
C GLY A 200 -28.23 11.54 -2.61
N ALA A 201 -27.47 10.64 -1.96
CA ALA A 201 -26.30 10.03 -2.58
C ALA A 201 -26.68 8.85 -3.52
N ARG A 202 -26.32 8.94 -4.79
CA ARG A 202 -26.32 7.78 -5.72
C ARG A 202 -25.11 6.90 -5.42
N GLY A 203 -25.30 5.88 -4.59
CA GLY A 203 -24.23 4.94 -4.24
C GLY A 203 -24.68 3.81 -3.32
N ARG A 204 -23.80 2.83 -3.13
CA ARG A 204 -23.97 1.74 -2.16
C ARG A 204 -23.92 2.34 -0.74
N PRO A 205 -24.73 1.88 0.23
CA PRO A 205 -24.64 2.35 1.61
C PRO A 205 -23.22 2.22 2.14
N SER A 206 -22.77 3.26 2.82
CA SER A 206 -21.48 3.32 3.49
C SER A 206 -21.48 2.37 4.68
N ARG A 207 -20.42 1.58 4.79
CA ARG A 207 -20.22 0.63 5.89
C ARG A 207 -19.57 1.35 7.05
N LYS A 208 -20.13 1.14 8.25
CA LYS A 208 -19.63 1.71 9.50
C LYS A 208 -19.22 0.60 10.46
N TRP A 209 -18.15 0.84 11.19
CA TRP A 209 -17.65 -0.05 12.24
C TRP A 209 -17.34 0.76 13.50
N ARG A 210 -17.59 0.22 14.68
CA ARG A 210 -17.18 0.84 15.94
C ARG A 210 -15.66 0.95 16.04
N ARG A 211 -15.17 2.08 16.53
CA ARG A 211 -13.74 2.33 16.75
C ARG A 211 -13.07 1.24 17.59
N ALA A 212 -13.68 0.81 18.70
CA ALA A 212 -13.15 -0.24 19.57
C ALA A 212 -12.83 -1.54 18.82
N THR A 213 -13.74 -1.97 17.95
CA THR A 213 -13.60 -3.17 17.12
C THR A 213 -12.40 -3.05 16.17
N ILE A 214 -12.26 -1.88 15.54
CA ILE A 214 -11.20 -1.61 14.57
C ILE A 214 -9.83 -1.50 15.25
N VAL A 215 -9.76 -0.84 16.40
CA VAL A 215 -8.55 -0.74 17.22
C VAL A 215 -8.10 -2.13 17.69
N ALA A 216 -9.03 -2.98 18.14
CA ALA A 216 -8.72 -4.36 18.50
C ALA A 216 -8.16 -5.17 17.31
N VAL A 217 -8.73 -5.02 16.11
CA VAL A 217 -8.21 -5.66 14.89
C VAL A 217 -6.85 -5.10 14.50
N ALA A 218 -6.66 -3.78 14.57
CA ALA A 218 -5.38 -3.13 14.27
C ALA A 218 -4.26 -3.59 15.22
N ARG A 219 -4.58 -3.76 16.51
CA ARG A 219 -3.68 -4.34 17.52
C ARG A 219 -3.32 -5.79 17.21
N ARG A 220 -4.31 -6.63 16.88
CA ARG A 220 -4.06 -8.03 16.46
C ARG A 220 -3.18 -8.13 15.22
N ARG A 221 -3.25 -7.16 14.31
CA ARG A 221 -2.39 -7.06 13.12
C ARG A 221 -1.00 -6.49 13.40
N GLY A 222 -0.75 -5.99 14.61
CA GLY A 222 0.47 -5.26 14.94
C GLY A 222 0.63 -3.94 14.18
N VAL A 223 -0.47 -3.36 13.69
CA VAL A 223 -0.49 -2.06 13.00
C VAL A 223 -0.48 -0.93 14.03
N LEU A 224 -1.36 -1.03 15.02
CA LEU A 224 -1.23 -0.25 16.24
C LEU A 224 -0.34 -1.06 17.20
N ALA A 225 0.43 -0.35 18.01
CA ALA A 225 0.98 -0.96 19.22
C ALA A 225 -0.17 -1.67 19.93
N ALA A 226 0.14 -2.82 20.56
CA ALA A 226 -0.82 -3.46 21.43
C ALA A 226 -1.42 -2.38 22.35
N ALA A 227 -2.66 -2.60 22.80
CA ALA A 227 -3.09 -1.82 23.95
C ALA A 227 -1.93 -1.87 24.94
N ASP A 228 -1.65 -0.77 25.61
CA ASP A 228 -1.10 -0.91 26.95
C ASP A 228 -2.15 -1.71 27.76
N GLU A 229 -2.29 -3.02 27.49
CA GLU A 229 -2.31 -4.03 28.53
C GLU A 229 -1.03 -3.70 29.27
N GLU A 230 -1.18 -2.84 30.28
CA GLU A 230 -0.20 -2.53 31.29
C GLU A 230 1.17 -3.07 30.88
N HIS A 231 1.93 -2.31 30.07
CA HIS A 231 3.37 -2.47 30.11
C HIS A 231 3.75 -2.03 31.52
N GLU A 232 3.46 -2.89 32.51
CA GLU A 232 4.05 -2.86 33.83
C GLU A 232 5.51 -2.69 33.56
N ASP A 233 6.00 -1.50 33.87
CA ASP A 233 7.28 -0.93 33.50
C ASP A 233 8.38 -2.02 33.61
N LEU A 234 8.63 -2.76 32.52
CA LEU A 234 9.46 -3.97 32.56
C LEU A 234 10.91 -3.51 32.47
N VAL A 235 11.56 -3.45 33.63
CA VAL A 235 12.92 -2.94 33.74
C VAL A 235 13.93 -4.05 33.46
N GLY A 236 15.02 -3.69 32.78
CA GLY A 236 16.14 -4.58 32.54
C GLY A 236 17.05 -4.68 33.76
N ALA A 237 17.97 -5.65 33.74
CA ALA A 237 18.91 -5.88 34.84
C ALA A 237 19.71 -4.63 35.26
N ALA A 238 20.00 -3.71 34.32
CA ALA A 238 20.69 -2.46 34.62
C ALA A 238 19.84 -1.47 35.43
N ASP A 239 18.55 -1.35 35.11
CA ASP A 239 17.63 -0.48 35.83
C ASP A 239 17.23 -1.11 37.17
N ALA A 240 17.05 -2.44 37.21
CA ALA A 240 16.84 -3.20 38.44
C ALA A 240 18.00 -3.03 39.42
N ALA A 241 19.24 -3.11 38.93
CA ALA A 241 20.44 -2.85 39.73
C ALA A 241 20.43 -1.44 40.33
N ARG A 242 20.04 -0.42 39.56
CA ARG A 242 19.94 0.96 40.02
C ARG A 242 18.88 1.14 41.11
N ILE A 243 17.70 0.56 40.93
CA ILE A 243 16.59 0.67 41.90
C ILE A 243 16.96 -0.03 43.23
N LEU A 244 17.63 -1.18 43.15
CA LEU A 244 18.05 -1.96 44.32
C LEU A 244 19.39 -1.50 44.95
N GLY A 245 20.01 -0.45 44.41
CA GLY A 245 21.26 0.12 44.94
C GLY A 245 22.52 -0.72 44.67
N TYR A 246 22.50 -1.62 43.69
CA TYR A 246 23.72 -2.34 43.26
C TYR A 246 24.63 -1.43 42.43
N LYS A 247 25.94 -1.67 42.54
CA LYS A 247 26.97 -0.88 41.85
C LYS A 247 26.90 -1.00 40.33
N ASP A 248 26.59 -2.18 39.82
CA ASP A 248 26.51 -2.49 38.40
C ASP A 248 25.57 -3.67 38.15
N THR A 249 25.28 -3.92 36.86
CA THR A 249 24.42 -5.02 36.42
C THR A 249 24.98 -6.39 36.79
N ASP A 250 26.29 -6.57 36.77
CA ASP A 250 26.92 -7.85 37.07
C ASP A 250 26.77 -8.21 38.55
N SER A 251 26.91 -7.23 39.45
CA SER A 251 26.68 -7.40 40.89
C SER A 251 25.23 -7.81 41.19
N PHE A 252 24.27 -7.23 40.47
CA PHE A 252 22.86 -7.63 40.54
C PHE A 252 22.64 -9.06 40.03
N LEU A 253 23.18 -9.40 38.85
CA LEU A 253 23.04 -10.74 38.27
C LEU A 253 23.73 -11.82 39.13
N SER A 254 24.87 -11.51 39.75
CA SER A 254 25.51 -12.37 40.74
C SER A 254 24.63 -12.55 41.97
N ALA A 255 24.05 -11.47 42.52
CA ALA A 255 23.15 -11.58 43.67
C ALA A 255 21.89 -12.42 43.35
N LEU A 256 21.37 -12.27 42.13
CA LEU A 256 20.27 -13.07 41.63
C LEU A 256 20.65 -14.56 41.50
N GLY A 257 21.81 -14.85 40.90
CA GLY A 257 22.31 -16.22 40.73
C GLY A 257 22.65 -16.94 42.04
N HIS A 258 22.97 -16.18 43.10
CA HIS A 258 23.20 -16.72 44.44
C HIS A 258 21.93 -16.80 45.30
N GLY A 259 20.75 -16.40 44.78
CA GLY A 259 19.48 -16.49 45.50
C GLY A 259 19.28 -15.43 46.58
N TYR A 260 20.01 -14.31 46.54
CA TYR A 260 19.86 -13.21 47.51
C TYR A 260 18.68 -12.28 47.22
N LEU A 261 17.95 -12.53 46.14
CA LEU A 261 16.79 -11.75 45.70
C LEU A 261 15.57 -12.68 45.61
N PRO A 262 15.02 -13.08 46.77
CA PRO A 262 13.88 -13.99 46.81
C PRO A 262 12.70 -13.35 46.09
N GLY A 263 12.08 -14.10 45.19
CA GLY A 263 11.01 -13.57 44.38
C GLY A 263 11.49 -12.61 43.31
N LEU A 264 12.70 -12.76 42.75
CA LEU A 264 13.07 -12.27 41.42
C LEU A 264 13.69 -13.38 40.56
N GLU A 265 13.67 -14.64 41.01
CA GLU A 265 14.37 -15.76 40.35
C GLU A 265 13.87 -16.02 38.93
N GLU A 266 12.57 -15.81 38.71
CA GLU A 266 11.94 -15.93 37.40
C GLU A 266 11.68 -14.53 36.81
N PRO A 267 12.15 -14.25 35.59
CA PRO A 267 11.90 -12.99 34.91
C PRO A 267 10.45 -12.89 34.45
N ASP A 268 9.85 -11.73 34.62
CA ASP A 268 8.49 -11.42 34.16
C ASP A 268 8.42 -11.22 32.63
N GLY A 269 9.56 -11.08 31.97
CA GLY A 269 9.65 -11.02 30.51
C GLY A 269 11.05 -11.31 29.96
N VAL A 270 11.12 -11.69 28.68
CA VAL A 270 12.40 -11.92 27.98
C VAL A 270 12.44 -11.15 26.66
N GLU A 271 13.42 -10.26 26.52
CA GLU A 271 13.62 -9.50 25.28
C GLU A 271 14.60 -10.21 24.34
N HIS A 272 14.18 -10.41 23.10
CA HIS A 272 14.97 -11.04 22.06
C HIS A 272 15.61 -9.98 21.17
N ARG A 273 16.94 -9.83 21.24
CA ARG A 273 17.67 -8.94 20.33
C ARG A 273 17.56 -9.47 18.90
N ARG A 274 17.06 -8.64 17.99
CA ARG A 274 16.93 -8.96 16.56
C ARG A 274 18.30 -9.39 16.00
N GLY A 275 18.42 -10.64 15.55
CA GLY A 275 19.58 -11.13 14.81
C GLY A 275 20.49 -12.15 15.52
N SER A 276 20.21 -12.58 16.75
CA SER A 276 20.98 -13.66 17.41
C SER A 276 20.15 -14.93 17.58
N ALA A 277 20.50 -15.98 16.83
CA ALA A 277 19.97 -17.32 17.05
C ALA A 277 20.57 -17.91 18.34
N GLY A 278 19.75 -18.14 19.37
CA GLY A 278 20.04 -19.21 20.33
C GLY A 278 19.90 -18.96 21.83
N ARG A 279 19.79 -17.71 22.34
CA ARG A 279 19.45 -17.47 23.77
C ARG A 279 18.72 -16.14 24.00
N PRO A 280 17.69 -16.09 24.85
CA PRO A 280 17.16 -14.82 25.36
C PRO A 280 18.27 -14.12 26.14
N ARG A 281 18.63 -12.90 25.74
CA ARG A 281 19.81 -12.22 26.28
C ARG A 281 19.50 -11.16 27.32
N GLN A 282 18.24 -10.74 27.48
CA GLN A 282 17.86 -9.81 28.53
C GLN A 282 16.58 -10.26 29.22
N GLN A 283 16.75 -10.69 30.46
CA GLN A 283 15.68 -10.90 31.41
C GLN A 283 15.14 -9.54 31.86
N ARG A 284 13.83 -9.46 32.02
CA ARG A 284 13.08 -8.27 32.41
C ARG A 284 12.20 -8.62 33.61
N TRP A 285 12.02 -7.66 34.51
CA TRP A 285 11.17 -7.80 35.69
C TRP A 285 10.23 -6.60 35.80
N ARG A 286 9.07 -6.81 36.41
CA ARG A 286 8.13 -5.73 36.72
C ARG A 286 8.78 -4.75 37.69
N ARG A 287 8.80 -3.47 37.34
CA ARG A 287 9.35 -2.42 38.20
C ARG A 287 8.70 -2.36 39.57
N SER A 288 7.38 -2.54 39.66
CA SER A 288 6.63 -2.58 40.91
C SER A 288 7.20 -3.62 41.88
N ARG A 289 7.52 -4.82 41.39
CA ARG A 289 8.12 -5.92 42.16
C ARG A 289 9.52 -5.57 42.67
N ILE A 290 10.31 -4.87 41.85
CA ILE A 290 11.66 -4.42 42.23
C ILE A 290 11.60 -3.27 43.25
N GLU A 291 10.69 -2.32 43.08
CA GLU A 291 10.49 -1.20 44.01
C GLU A 291 9.93 -1.69 45.35
N GLU A 292 9.01 -2.65 45.34
CA GLU A 292 8.51 -3.31 46.55
C GLU A 292 9.65 -4.03 47.29
N LEU A 293 10.51 -4.76 46.57
CA LEU A 293 11.67 -5.43 47.18
C LEU A 293 12.70 -4.42 47.71
N ALA A 294 12.89 -3.29 47.03
CA ALA A 294 13.73 -2.19 47.50
C ALA A 294 13.18 -1.55 48.79
N ALA A 295 11.87 -1.35 48.86
CA ALA A 295 11.18 -0.82 50.05
C ALA A 295 11.28 -1.79 51.25
N HIS A 296 11.17 -3.10 51.02
CA HIS A 296 11.35 -4.11 52.05
C HIS A 296 12.80 -4.14 52.58
N ARG A 297 13.81 -4.03 51.71
CA ARG A 297 15.22 -3.97 52.14
C ARG A 297 15.56 -2.70 52.91
N SER A 298 14.92 -1.58 52.55
CA SER A 298 15.12 -0.30 53.24
C SER A 298 14.39 -0.21 54.58
N SER A 299 13.39 -1.08 54.80
CA SER A 299 12.59 -1.16 56.04
C SER A 299 13.08 -2.24 57.01
N ALA A 300 14.03 -3.09 56.61
CA ALA A 300 14.66 -4.07 57.48
C ALA A 300 15.82 -3.40 58.26
N PRO A 301 15.78 -3.38 59.61
CA PRO A 301 16.83 -2.79 60.46
C PRO A 301 18.14 -3.58 60.44
#